data_AF-A0A2V6QWN3-F1
#
_entry.id   AF-A0A2V6QWN3-F1
#
_cell.length_a   1.000
_cell.length_b   1.000
_cell.length_c   1.000
_cell.angle_alpha   90.00
_cell.angle_beta   90.00
_cell.angle_gamma   90.00
#
_symmetry.space_group_name_H-M   'P 1'
#
loop_
_entity.id
_entity.type
_entity.pdbx_description
1 polymer ?
#
loop_
_entity_poly.entity_id
_entity_poly.type
_entity_poly.pdbx_seq_one_letter_code
_entity_poly.pdbx_strand_id
1 'polypeptide(L)'
;VQDALYLRDFARALSLAAARAPADEWIIMFNEHAAGALRVERALHASFFAEWGLTPDAVAATPLAPTNLAYTSYLLAVAHAAPWHEAVAALLPCYWIYWEVGKELERSGSPDPLYARWIGTYAAQEFGDVVRAVIDATDRVAGRLSPAERAAMTRHFVATSRYEWMFWEMGHRREAWPV
;
A
#
# COMPACT_ATOMS: atom_id res chain seq x y z
N VAL A 1 2.15 12.31 -7.33
CA VAL A 1 0.69 12.58 -7.39
C VAL A 1 -0.12 11.31 -7.23
N GLN A 2 -0.05 10.34 -8.16
CA GLN A 2 -0.85 9.10 -8.07
C GLN A 2 -0.64 8.31 -6.77
N ASP A 3 0.59 8.24 -6.26
CA ASP A 3 0.89 7.60 -4.96
C ASP A 3 0.20 8.28 -3.76
N ALA A 4 0.10 9.61 -3.75
CA ALA A 4 -0.65 10.33 -2.72
C ALA A 4 -2.15 10.01 -2.77
N LEU A 5 -2.71 9.86 -3.98
CA LEU A 5 -4.11 9.44 -4.16
C LEU A 5 -4.32 7.99 -3.70
N TYR A 6 -3.39 7.09 -4.05
CA TYR A 6 -3.39 5.70 -3.60
C TYR A 6 -3.39 5.60 -2.07
N LEU A 7 -2.49 6.31 -1.39
CA LEU A 7 -2.36 6.28 0.07
C LEU A 7 -3.66 6.68 0.81
N ARG A 8 -4.48 7.56 0.23
CA ARG A 8 -5.78 7.95 0.81
C ARG A 8 -6.78 6.79 0.79
N ASP A 9 -6.90 6.08 -0.33
CA ASP A 9 -7.78 4.92 -0.43
C ASP A 9 -7.21 3.69 0.29
N PHE A 10 -5.89 3.54 0.28
CA PHE A 10 -5.19 2.52 1.06
C PHE A 10 -5.47 2.70 2.56
N ALA A 11 -5.37 3.93 3.08
CA ALA A 11 -5.72 4.23 4.47
C ALA A 11 -7.19 3.88 4.80
N ARG A 12 -8.13 4.12 3.88
CA ARG A 12 -9.52 3.71 4.04
C ARG A 12 -9.67 2.18 4.09
N ALA A 13 -8.97 1.47 3.20
CA ALA A 13 -8.98 0.01 3.18
C ALA A 13 -8.38 -0.57 4.48
N LEU A 14 -7.32 0.03 5.02
CA LEU A 14 -6.76 -0.32 6.33
C LEU A 14 -7.77 -0.09 7.46
N SER A 15 -8.47 1.05 7.49
CA SER A 15 -9.52 1.30 8.49
C SER A 15 -10.69 0.31 8.39
N LEU A 16 -11.08 -0.11 7.18
CA LEU A 16 -12.08 -1.16 6.98
C LEU A 16 -11.59 -2.52 7.50
N ALA A 17 -10.33 -2.88 7.24
CA ALA A 17 -9.72 -4.08 7.78
C ALA A 17 -9.63 -4.03 9.32
N ALA A 18 -9.30 -2.86 9.89
CA ALA A 18 -9.28 -2.65 11.33
C ALA A 18 -10.67 -2.86 11.96
N ALA A 19 -11.71 -2.24 11.40
CA ALA A 19 -13.08 -2.33 11.92
C ALA A 19 -13.65 -3.76 11.91
N ARG A 20 -13.07 -4.65 11.10
CA ARG A 20 -13.52 -6.04 10.93
C ARG A 20 -12.54 -7.06 11.50
N ALA A 21 -11.47 -6.60 12.15
CA ALA A 21 -10.44 -7.49 12.66
C ALA A 21 -10.96 -8.32 13.84
N PRO A 22 -10.65 -9.63 13.88
CA PRO A 22 -11.15 -10.54 14.90
C PRO A 22 -10.37 -10.47 16.23
N ALA A 23 -9.39 -9.58 16.36
CA ALA A 23 -8.54 -9.44 17.53
C ALA A 23 -8.14 -7.98 17.76
N ASP A 24 -8.18 -7.52 19.01
CA ASP A 24 -7.96 -6.13 19.39
C ASP A 24 -6.58 -5.61 18.96
N GLU A 25 -5.54 -6.45 19.03
CA GLU A 25 -4.20 -6.06 18.62
C GLU A 25 -4.14 -5.68 17.12
N TRP A 26 -4.95 -6.35 16.30
CA TRP A 26 -5.03 -6.08 14.87
C TRP A 26 -5.89 -4.85 14.56
N ILE A 27 -6.93 -4.59 15.38
CA ILE A 27 -7.69 -3.34 15.31
C ILE A 27 -6.74 -2.15 15.54
N ILE A 28 -5.91 -2.21 16.59
CA ILE A 28 -4.96 -1.14 16.92
C ILE A 28 -3.95 -0.97 15.78
N MET A 29 -3.27 -2.05 15.39
CA MET A 29 -2.24 -2.04 14.35
C MET A 29 -2.74 -1.43 13.04
N PHE A 30 -3.89 -1.89 12.52
CA PHE A 30 -4.40 -1.38 11.24
C PHE A 30 -4.87 0.08 11.31
N ASN A 31 -5.39 0.54 12.46
CA ASN A 31 -5.70 1.96 12.65
C ASN A 31 -4.44 2.83 12.71
N GLU A 32 -3.39 2.38 13.39
CA GLU A 32 -2.10 3.08 13.43
C GLU A 32 -1.46 3.14 12.04
N HIS A 33 -1.52 2.05 11.28
CA HIS A 33 -1.03 2.00 9.91
C HIS A 33 -1.84 2.93 8.98
N ALA A 34 -3.17 2.98 9.13
CA ALA A 34 -4.02 3.90 8.37
C ALA A 34 -3.66 5.36 8.64
N ALA A 35 -3.49 5.72 9.91
CA ALA A 35 -3.02 7.05 10.30
C ALA A 35 -1.61 7.34 9.77
N GLY A 36 -0.72 6.35 9.80
CA GLY A 36 0.63 6.43 9.24
C GLY A 36 0.63 6.74 7.74
N ALA A 37 -0.16 6.01 6.95
CA ALA A 37 -0.31 6.24 5.51
C ALA A 37 -0.76 7.68 5.19
N LEU A 38 -1.72 8.21 5.95
CA LEU A 38 -2.17 9.60 5.80
C LEU A 38 -1.10 10.63 6.21
N ARG A 39 -0.27 10.32 7.22
CA ARG A 39 0.85 11.20 7.61
C ARG A 39 1.94 11.21 6.54
N VAL A 40 2.27 10.05 5.97
CA VAL A 40 3.23 9.95 4.86
C VAL A 40 2.73 10.74 3.65
N GLU A 41 1.46 10.57 3.28
CA GLU A 41 0.84 11.35 2.20
C GLU A 41 0.97 12.87 2.43
N ARG A 42 0.76 13.35 3.65
CA ARG A 42 0.94 14.76 4.01
C ARG A 42 2.40 15.20 3.97
N ALA A 43 3.33 14.34 4.35
CA ALA A 43 4.76 14.62 4.26
C ALA A 43 5.23 14.72 2.80
N LEU A 44 4.69 13.88 1.90
CA LEU A 44 4.91 14.00 0.46
C LEU A 44 4.38 15.34 -0.07
N HIS A 45 3.19 15.76 0.37
CA HIS A 45 2.63 17.08 0.07
C HIS A 45 3.55 18.23 0.52
N ALA A 46 4.02 18.18 1.77
CA ALA A 46 4.83 19.23 2.36
C ALA A 46 6.26 19.34 1.78
N SER A 47 6.72 18.32 1.06
CA SER A 47 8.06 18.26 0.46
C SER A 47 8.00 18.38 -1.06
N PHE A 48 7.82 17.26 -1.76
CA PHE A 48 7.91 17.18 -3.22
C PHE A 48 6.93 18.09 -3.94
N PHE A 49 5.67 18.14 -3.48
CA PHE A 49 4.66 18.90 -4.18
C PHE A 49 4.83 20.42 -4.01
N ALA A 50 5.27 20.86 -2.83
CA ALA A 50 5.66 22.25 -2.63
C ALA A 50 6.83 22.65 -3.53
N GLU A 51 7.87 21.82 -3.64
CA GLU A 51 9.02 22.04 -4.53
C GLU A 51 8.61 22.07 -6.03
N TRP A 52 7.57 21.33 -6.41
CA TRP A 52 7.03 21.30 -7.78
C TRP A 52 5.89 22.32 -8.02
N GLY A 53 5.56 23.17 -7.04
CA GLY A 53 4.53 24.20 -7.17
C GLY A 53 3.09 23.65 -7.21
N LEU A 54 2.86 22.44 -6.72
CA LEU A 54 1.55 21.79 -6.66
C LEU A 54 0.88 22.04 -5.30
N THR A 55 -0.35 22.55 -5.33
CA THR A 55 -1.17 22.69 -4.11
C THR A 55 -1.82 21.36 -3.72
N PRO A 56 -2.14 21.15 -2.42
CA PRO A 56 -2.89 19.96 -2.00
C PRO A 56 -4.22 19.78 -2.74
N ASP A 57 -4.93 20.88 -3.02
CA ASP A 57 -6.18 20.84 -3.76
C ASP A 57 -5.97 20.42 -5.23
N ALA A 58 -4.89 20.89 -5.88
CA ALA A 58 -4.57 20.48 -7.24
C ALA A 58 -4.21 18.98 -7.33
N VAL A 59 -3.47 18.47 -6.34
CA VAL A 59 -3.16 17.04 -6.22
C VAL A 59 -4.45 16.24 -6.01
N ALA A 60 -5.32 16.68 -5.08
CA ALA A 60 -6.59 16.02 -4.79
C ALA A 60 -7.57 16.05 -5.97
N ALA A 61 -7.51 17.08 -6.82
CA ALA A 61 -8.33 17.19 -8.03
C ALA A 61 -7.77 16.39 -9.22
N THR A 62 -6.56 15.82 -9.10
CA THR A 62 -5.99 15.01 -10.18
C THR A 62 -6.79 13.71 -10.33
N PRO A 63 -7.25 13.35 -11.54
CA PRO A 63 -7.91 12.08 -11.77
C PRO A 63 -6.99 10.90 -11.42
N LEU A 64 -7.55 9.85 -10.81
CA LEU A 64 -6.86 8.57 -10.70
C LEU A 64 -6.57 8.03 -12.11
N ALA A 65 -5.33 7.59 -12.32
CA ALA A 65 -4.98 6.83 -13.52
C ALA A 65 -5.80 5.52 -13.55
N PRO A 66 -6.11 4.97 -14.74
CA PRO A 66 -6.90 3.73 -14.87
C PRO A 66 -6.43 2.60 -13.95
N THR A 67 -5.13 2.35 -13.90
CA THR A 67 -4.54 1.31 -13.04
C THR A 67 -4.71 1.62 -11.56
N ASN A 68 -4.50 2.87 -11.15
CA ASN A 68 -4.67 3.28 -9.75
C ASN A 68 -6.12 3.14 -9.29
N LEU A 69 -7.07 3.59 -10.12
CA LEU A 69 -8.50 3.42 -9.85
C LEU A 69 -8.88 1.94 -9.71
N ALA A 70 -8.41 1.10 -10.64
CA ALA A 70 -8.68 -0.34 -10.58
C ALA A 70 -8.10 -0.97 -9.30
N TYR A 71 -6.88 -0.61 -8.94
CA TYR A 71 -6.21 -1.15 -7.77
C TYR A 71 -6.91 -0.72 -6.46
N THR A 72 -7.14 0.59 -6.25
CA THR A 72 -7.77 1.06 -5.02
C THR A 72 -9.21 0.58 -4.90
N SER A 73 -9.96 0.51 -6.01
CA SER A 73 -11.30 -0.06 -6.04
C SER A 73 -11.30 -1.53 -5.63
N TYR A 74 -10.31 -2.31 -6.09
CA TYR A 74 -10.15 -3.71 -5.69
C TYR A 74 -9.87 -3.83 -4.19
N LEU A 75 -8.92 -3.06 -3.66
CA LEU A 75 -8.59 -3.08 -2.23
C LEU A 75 -9.79 -2.72 -1.35
N LEU A 76 -10.51 -1.65 -1.70
CA LEU A 76 -11.71 -1.21 -0.97
C LEU A 76 -12.81 -2.27 -1.01
N ALA A 77 -13.06 -2.88 -2.19
CA ALA A 77 -14.07 -3.92 -2.34
C ALA A 77 -13.77 -5.14 -1.46
N VAL A 78 -12.51 -5.62 -1.47
CA VAL A 78 -12.10 -6.78 -0.66
C VAL A 78 -12.14 -6.43 0.84
N ALA A 79 -11.58 -5.28 1.24
CA ALA A 79 -11.58 -4.85 2.63
C ALA A 79 -12.99 -4.65 3.19
N HIS A 80 -13.94 -4.21 2.35
CA HIS A 80 -15.33 -4.05 2.74
C HIS A 80 -16.10 -5.37 2.84
N ALA A 81 -16.00 -6.24 1.82
CA ALA A 81 -16.95 -7.34 1.64
C ALA A 81 -16.38 -8.76 1.87
N ALA A 82 -15.09 -8.98 1.59
CA ALA A 82 -14.49 -10.33 1.70
C ALA A 82 -14.23 -10.70 3.18
N PRO A 83 -14.10 -11.98 3.54
CA PRO A 83 -13.63 -12.39 4.86
C PRO A 83 -12.34 -11.66 5.27
N TRP A 84 -12.16 -11.38 6.57
CA TRP A 84 -11.05 -10.55 7.04
C TRP A 84 -9.66 -11.09 6.62
N HIS A 85 -9.49 -12.42 6.60
CA HIS A 85 -8.23 -13.02 6.15
C HIS A 85 -7.91 -12.73 4.67
N GLU A 86 -8.92 -12.60 3.81
CA GLU A 86 -8.74 -12.19 2.41
C GLU A 86 -8.41 -10.69 2.30
N ALA A 87 -8.99 -9.85 3.16
CA ALA A 87 -8.65 -8.43 3.24
C ALA A 87 -7.18 -8.20 3.62
N VAL A 88 -6.70 -8.87 4.67
CA VAL A 88 -5.28 -8.78 5.06
C VAL A 88 -4.36 -9.29 3.95
N ALA A 89 -4.72 -10.40 3.29
CA ALA A 89 -3.94 -10.92 2.17
C ALA A 89 -3.88 -9.97 0.97
N ALA A 90 -4.96 -9.21 0.70
CA ALA A 90 -4.97 -8.21 -0.36
C ALA A 90 -4.10 -6.99 -0.02
N LEU A 91 -4.06 -6.59 1.25
CA LEU A 91 -3.31 -5.42 1.72
C LEU A 91 -1.81 -5.71 1.89
N LEU A 92 -1.41 -6.96 2.15
CA LEU A 92 -0.03 -7.32 2.47
C LEU A 92 1.00 -6.97 1.35
N PRO A 93 0.74 -7.21 0.05
CA PRO A 93 1.74 -6.98 -0.99
C PRO A 93 2.30 -5.57 -1.06
N CYS A 94 1.52 -4.52 -0.81
CA CYS A 94 2.03 -3.16 -0.88
C CYS A 94 3.10 -2.89 0.18
N TYR A 95 3.00 -3.49 1.37
CA TYR A 95 4.04 -3.42 2.40
C TYR A 95 5.26 -4.21 1.95
N TRP A 96 5.03 -5.48 1.63
CA TRP A 96 6.11 -6.44 1.46
C TRP A 96 6.95 -6.15 0.20
N ILE A 97 6.30 -5.87 -0.93
CA ILE A 97 7.00 -5.55 -2.19
C ILE A 97 7.87 -4.31 -2.03
N TYR A 98 7.34 -3.25 -1.41
CA TYR A 98 8.13 -2.04 -1.20
C TYR A 98 9.34 -2.29 -0.29
N TRP A 99 9.19 -3.11 0.76
CA TRP A 99 10.32 -3.46 1.63
C TRP A 99 11.39 -4.28 0.88
N GLU A 100 10.99 -5.27 0.08
CA GLU A 100 11.94 -6.05 -0.73
C GLU A 100 12.64 -5.20 -1.79
N VAL A 101 11.91 -4.33 -2.49
CA VAL A 101 12.47 -3.38 -3.47
C VAL A 101 13.42 -2.40 -2.79
N GLY A 102 13.06 -1.86 -1.62
CA GLY A 102 13.90 -0.97 -0.83
C GLY A 102 15.23 -1.62 -0.48
N LYS A 103 15.20 -2.84 0.09
CA LYS A 103 16.40 -3.62 0.42
C LYS A 103 17.29 -3.89 -0.79
N GLU A 104 16.69 -4.24 -1.94
CA GLU A 104 17.48 -4.51 -3.14
C GLU A 104 18.15 -3.25 -3.69
N LEU A 105 17.42 -2.13 -3.73
CA LEU A 105 17.95 -0.86 -4.23
C LEU A 105 18.96 -0.22 -3.29
N GLU A 106 18.87 -0.44 -1.97
CA GLU A 106 19.84 0.05 -0.99
C GLU A 106 21.26 -0.44 -1.27
N ARG A 107 21.40 -1.64 -1.85
CA ARG A 107 22.70 -2.24 -2.21
C ARG A 107 23.46 -1.40 -3.24
N SER A 108 22.75 -0.70 -4.10
CA SER A 108 23.32 0.13 -5.18
C SER A 108 23.23 1.63 -4.87
N GLY A 109 22.23 2.05 -4.08
CA GLY A 109 21.93 3.44 -3.79
C GLY A 109 21.46 4.22 -5.05
N SER A 110 21.33 5.54 -4.90
CA SER A 110 21.07 6.44 -6.03
C SER A 110 21.85 7.76 -5.85
N PRO A 111 22.44 8.32 -6.92
CA PRO A 111 23.05 9.64 -6.85
C PRO A 111 22.02 10.77 -6.76
N ASP A 112 20.74 10.49 -7.09
CA ASP A 112 19.65 11.45 -6.93
C ASP A 112 19.19 11.46 -5.46
N PRO A 113 19.28 12.60 -4.73
CA PRO A 113 18.87 12.69 -3.34
C PRO A 113 17.41 12.31 -3.08
N LEU A 114 16.52 12.49 -4.05
CA LEU A 114 15.10 12.14 -3.93
C LEU A 114 14.93 10.61 -3.96
N TYR A 115 15.59 9.94 -4.89
CA TYR A 115 15.57 8.48 -4.97
C TYR A 115 16.32 7.84 -3.81
N ALA A 116 17.44 8.41 -3.37
CA ALA A 116 18.16 7.94 -2.18
C ALA A 116 17.26 7.99 -0.93
N ARG A 117 16.47 9.07 -0.75
CA ARG A 117 15.51 9.19 0.35
C ARG A 117 14.38 8.17 0.28
N TRP A 118 13.85 7.96 -0.93
CA TRP A 118 12.81 6.96 -1.18
C TRP A 118 13.32 5.56 -0.83
N ILE A 119 14.51 5.18 -1.32
CA ILE A 119 15.16 3.90 -1.03
C ILE A 119 15.36 3.74 0.48
N GLY A 120 15.95 4.76 1.14
CA GLY A 120 16.19 4.73 2.58
C GLY A 120 14.93 4.55 3.42
N THR A 121 13.79 5.11 2.97
CA THR A 121 12.50 4.95 3.66
C THR A 121 12.02 3.50 3.63
N TYR A 122 12.07 2.85 2.47
CA TYR A 122 11.56 1.48 2.32
C TYR A 122 12.57 0.40 2.68
N ALA A 123 13.87 0.71 2.75
CA ALA A 123 14.89 -0.20 3.27
C ALA A 123 14.99 -0.16 4.81
N ALA A 124 14.51 0.92 5.44
CA ALA A 124 14.61 1.15 6.88
C ALA A 124 14.06 0.00 7.73
N GLN A 125 14.72 -0.25 8.86
CA GLN A 125 14.32 -1.29 9.80
C GLN A 125 12.92 -1.03 10.36
N GLU A 126 12.58 0.23 10.62
CA GLU A 126 11.29 0.68 11.12
C GLU A 126 10.15 0.34 10.14
N PHE A 127 10.38 0.48 8.83
CA PHE A 127 9.41 0.03 7.83
C PHE A 127 9.34 -1.50 7.79
N GLY A 128 10.48 -2.18 7.91
CA GLY A 128 10.54 -3.63 8.02
C GLY A 128 9.77 -4.20 9.22
N ASP A 129 9.75 -3.51 10.36
CA ASP A 129 8.98 -3.91 11.54
C ASP A 129 7.46 -3.84 11.29
N VAL A 130 7.01 -2.78 10.62
CA VAL A 130 5.61 -2.65 10.15
C VAL A 130 5.23 -3.79 9.22
N VAL A 131 6.09 -4.12 8.24
CA VAL A 131 5.87 -5.19 7.27
C VAL A 131 5.79 -6.54 7.97
N ARG A 132 6.73 -6.83 8.88
CA ARG A 132 6.76 -8.08 9.66
C ARG A 132 5.51 -8.25 10.50
N ALA A 133 5.00 -7.19 11.12
CA ALA A 133 3.77 -7.27 11.91
C ALA A 133 2.55 -7.70 11.06
N VAL A 134 2.45 -7.22 9.82
CA VAL A 134 1.37 -7.63 8.90
C VAL A 134 1.57 -9.06 8.39
N ILE A 135 2.82 -9.48 8.12
CA ILE A 135 3.15 -10.87 7.78
C ILE A 135 2.74 -11.80 8.93
N ASP A 136 3.14 -11.50 10.16
CA ASP A 136 2.79 -12.27 11.36
C ASP A 136 1.27 -12.39 11.55
N ALA A 137 0.51 -11.30 11.35
CA ALA A 137 -0.95 -11.33 11.40
C ALA A 137 -1.54 -12.25 10.30
N THR A 138 -0.98 -12.17 9.09
CA THR A 138 -1.37 -12.98 7.93
C THR A 138 -1.10 -14.47 8.18
N ASP A 139 0.08 -14.81 8.70
CA ASP A 139 0.47 -16.20 8.98
C ASP A 139 -0.33 -16.78 10.14
N ARG A 140 -0.56 -15.99 11.21
CA ARG A 140 -1.39 -16.40 12.36
C ARG A 140 -2.82 -16.74 11.93
N VAL A 141 -3.43 -15.93 11.06
CA VAL A 141 -4.77 -16.25 10.56
C VAL A 141 -4.73 -17.42 9.59
N ALA A 142 -3.78 -17.45 8.65
CA ALA A 142 -3.67 -18.50 7.65
C ALA A 142 -3.45 -19.89 8.28
N GLY A 143 -2.75 -20.00 9.40
CA GLY A 143 -2.52 -21.26 10.12
C GLY A 143 -3.80 -21.96 10.60
N ARG A 144 -4.91 -21.22 10.75
CA ARG A 144 -6.20 -21.74 11.25
C ARG A 144 -7.22 -22.02 10.14
N LEU A 145 -6.91 -21.66 8.90
CA LEU A 145 -7.83 -21.73 7.78
C LEU A 145 -7.80 -23.10 7.09
N SER A 146 -8.84 -23.39 6.33
CA SER A 146 -8.89 -24.50 5.38
C SER A 146 -7.98 -24.24 4.17
N PRO A 147 -7.63 -25.29 3.40
CA PRO A 147 -6.92 -25.11 2.12
C PRO A 147 -7.64 -24.17 1.13
N ALA A 148 -8.99 -24.19 1.11
CA ALA A 148 -9.77 -23.35 0.20
C ALA A 148 -9.69 -21.85 0.57
N GLU A 149 -9.74 -21.53 1.86
CA GLU A 149 -9.58 -20.17 2.38
C GLU A 149 -8.14 -19.66 2.18
N ARG A 150 -7.13 -20.51 2.40
CA ARG A 150 -5.73 -20.17 2.08
C ARG A 150 -5.54 -19.90 0.59
N ALA A 151 -6.15 -20.70 -0.28
CA ALA A 151 -6.13 -20.44 -1.71
C ALA A 151 -6.81 -19.11 -2.06
N ALA A 152 -7.87 -18.70 -1.33
CA ALA A 152 -8.48 -17.40 -1.50
C ALA A 152 -7.54 -16.25 -1.12
N MET A 153 -6.86 -16.35 0.03
CA MET A 153 -5.81 -15.40 0.41
C MET A 153 -4.73 -15.28 -0.66
N THR A 154 -4.22 -16.41 -1.18
CA THR A 154 -3.21 -16.42 -2.24
C THR A 154 -3.70 -15.72 -3.51
N ARG A 155 -4.96 -15.90 -3.91
CA ARG A 155 -5.52 -15.18 -5.07
C ARG A 155 -5.48 -13.67 -4.87
N HIS A 156 -5.87 -13.18 -3.69
CA HIS A 156 -5.83 -11.76 -3.38
C HIS A 156 -4.41 -11.20 -3.35
N PHE A 157 -3.49 -11.91 -2.68
CA PHE A 157 -2.08 -11.56 -2.64
C PHE A 157 -1.48 -11.46 -4.04
N VAL A 158 -1.70 -12.47 -4.90
CA VAL A 158 -1.18 -12.46 -6.28
C VAL A 158 -1.83 -11.35 -7.11
N ALA A 159 -3.12 -11.09 -6.94
CA ALA A 159 -3.81 -10.03 -7.67
C ALA A 159 -3.24 -8.64 -7.32
N THR A 160 -3.02 -8.35 -6.03
CA THR A 160 -2.49 -7.05 -5.62
C THR A 160 -0.99 -6.91 -5.90
N SER A 161 -0.22 -8.01 -5.89
CA SER A 161 1.15 -8.00 -6.44
C SER A 161 1.22 -7.67 -7.93
N ARG A 162 0.24 -8.12 -8.73
CA ARG A 162 0.13 -7.72 -10.15
C ARG A 162 -0.20 -6.24 -10.28
N TYR A 163 -1.12 -5.73 -9.45
CA TYR A 163 -1.42 -4.31 -9.43
C TYR A 163 -0.22 -3.46 -9.02
N GLU A 164 0.61 -3.90 -8.07
CA GLU A 164 1.87 -3.21 -7.73
C GLU A 164 2.81 -3.11 -8.95
N TRP A 165 2.98 -4.20 -9.69
CA TRP A 165 3.77 -4.17 -10.93
C TRP A 165 3.19 -3.18 -11.95
N MET A 166 1.87 -3.20 -12.14
CA MET A 166 1.18 -2.26 -13.02
C MET A 166 1.27 -0.82 -12.49
N PHE A 167 1.36 -0.61 -11.18
CA PHE A 167 1.53 0.70 -10.54
C PHE A 167 2.89 1.32 -10.91
N TRP A 168 3.95 0.52 -10.93
CA TRP A 168 5.25 0.95 -11.45
C TRP A 168 5.19 1.29 -12.94
N GLU A 169 4.54 0.44 -13.74
CA GLU A 169 4.39 0.66 -15.18
C GLU A 169 3.59 1.94 -15.48
N MET A 170 2.48 2.18 -14.78
CA MET A 170 1.66 3.38 -14.97
C MET A 170 2.43 4.65 -14.60
N GLY A 171 3.28 4.59 -13.57
CA GLY A 171 4.14 5.71 -13.17
C GLY A 171 5.20 6.01 -14.24
N HIS A 172 5.85 4.95 -14.75
CA HIS A 172 6.86 5.06 -15.80
C HIS A 172 6.27 5.58 -17.12
N ARG A 173 5.11 5.08 -17.54
CA ARG A 173 4.42 5.50 -18.77
C ARG A 173 3.61 6.77 -18.64
N ARG A 174 3.43 7.27 -17.41
CA ARG A 174 2.51 8.37 -17.08
C ARG A 174 1.10 8.10 -17.63
N GLU A 175 0.58 6.92 -17.28
CA GLU A 175 -0.71 6.43 -17.76
C GLU A 175 -1.82 7.47 -17.57
N ALA A 176 -2.62 7.64 -18.61
CA ALA A 176 -3.83 8.45 -18.61
C ALA A 176 -4.98 7.65 -19.20
N TRP A 177 -6.20 8.14 -19.02
CA TRP A 177 -7.37 7.57 -19.68
C TRP A 177 -7.22 7.68 -21.20
N PRO A 178 -7.49 6.61 -21.97
CA PRO A 178 -7.36 6.61 -23.42
C PRO A 178 -8.55 7.27 -24.14
N VAL A 179 -9.44 7.95 -23.40
CA VAL A 179 -10.70 8.53 -23.87
C VAL A 179 -10.91 9.94 -23.33
#